data_AF-A0A497I1R1-F1
#
_entry.id   AF-A0A497I1R1-F1
#
_cell.length_a   1.000
_cell.length_b   1.000
_cell.length_c   1.000
_cell.angle_alpha   90.00
_cell.angle_beta   90.00
_cell.angle_gamma   90.00
#
_symmetry.space_group_name_H-M   'P 1'
#
loop_
_entity.id
_entity.type
_entity.pdbx_description
1 polymer ?
#
loop_
_entity_poly.entity_id
_entity_poly.type
_entity_poly.pdbx_seq_one_letter_code
_entity_poly.pdbx_strand_id
1 'polypeptide(L)'
;MYYWPGGTWVKVEGGKAKVGVTEALLKKIPGGKISSIRFTPPGTRVKQGEKLAVIMAGKTSIVVESPITGVIEEVNQNLRGPNVTLILKDPYGEGSIAIIKPEKLEEDLKNLEKKE
;
A
#
# COMPACT_ATOMS: atom_id res chain seq x y z
N MET A 1 -8.96 -4.46 -10.37
CA MET A 1 -8.10 -3.69 -9.46
C MET A 1 -8.94 -2.59 -8.86
N TYR A 2 -8.76 -2.30 -7.58
CA TYR A 2 -9.56 -1.32 -6.85
C TYR A 2 -8.66 -0.24 -6.28
N TYR A 3 -9.21 0.95 -6.09
CA TYR A 3 -8.50 2.14 -5.65
C TYR A 3 -9.17 2.74 -4.44
N TRP A 4 -8.35 3.08 -3.45
CA TRP A 4 -8.76 3.81 -2.26
C TRP A 4 -8.49 5.30 -2.48
N PRO A 5 -9.42 6.20 -2.09
CA PRO A 5 -9.24 7.65 -2.23
C PRO A 5 -8.00 8.20 -1.52
N GLY A 6 -7.49 7.50 -0.50
CA GLY A 6 -6.19 7.79 0.14
C GLY A 6 -4.96 7.58 -0.75
N GLY A 7 -5.15 7.19 -2.02
CA GLY A 7 -4.08 7.01 -3.00
C GLY A 7 -3.40 5.65 -2.94
N THR A 8 -4.06 4.65 -2.37
CA THR A 8 -3.62 3.25 -2.39
C THR A 8 -4.46 2.42 -3.35
N TRP A 9 -3.89 1.31 -3.81
CA TRP A 9 -4.58 0.37 -4.68
C TRP A 9 -4.57 -1.02 -4.06
N VAL A 10 -5.58 -1.82 -4.41
CA VAL A 10 -5.65 -3.23 -4.04
C VAL A 10 -6.00 -4.10 -5.24
N LYS A 11 -5.26 -5.19 -5.38
CA LYS A 11 -5.49 -6.22 -6.39
C LYS A 11 -5.75 -7.55 -5.66
N VAL A 12 -6.94 -8.08 -5.83
CA VAL A 12 -7.36 -9.35 -5.22
C VAL A 12 -7.10 -10.47 -6.22
N GLU A 13 -6.24 -11.41 -5.86
CA GLU A 13 -5.90 -12.59 -6.67
C GLU A 13 -5.80 -13.83 -5.77
N GLY A 14 -6.52 -14.90 -6.10
CA GLY A 14 -6.41 -16.18 -5.38
C GLY A 14 -6.74 -16.11 -3.88
N GLY A 15 -7.64 -15.20 -3.46
CA GLY A 15 -8.00 -15.01 -2.05
C GLY A 15 -7.03 -14.13 -1.25
N LYS A 16 -5.96 -13.62 -1.87
CA LYS A 16 -5.04 -12.65 -1.27
C LYS A 16 -5.23 -11.29 -1.91
N ALA A 17 -5.06 -10.23 -1.12
CA ALA A 17 -5.18 -8.85 -1.57
C ALA A 17 -3.80 -8.20 -1.54
N LYS A 18 -3.23 -8.00 -2.72
CA LYS A 18 -1.97 -7.27 -2.90
C LYS A 18 -2.25 -5.78 -2.85
N VAL A 19 -1.55 -5.05 -2.00
CA VAL A 19 -1.78 -3.63 -1.75
C VAL A 19 -0.53 -2.83 -2.08
N GLY A 20 -0.71 -1.66 -2.68
CA GLY A 20 0.37 -0.72 -2.96
C GLY A 20 -0.11 0.72 -2.98
N VAL A 21 0.78 1.60 -3.41
CA VAL A 21 0.50 3.04 -3.59
C VAL A 21 0.34 3.35 -5.05
N THR A 22 -0.54 4.30 -5.36
CA THR A 22 -0.73 4.80 -6.71
C THR A 22 0.36 5.80 -7.09
N GLU A 23 0.59 5.96 -8.39
CA GLU A 23 1.46 7.03 -8.89
C GLU A 23 0.99 8.42 -8.45
N ALA A 24 -0.32 8.62 -8.30
CA ALA A 24 -0.87 9.88 -7.79
C ALA A 24 -0.40 10.19 -6.37
N LEU A 25 -0.33 9.18 -5.50
CA LEU A 25 0.21 9.33 -4.15
C LEU A 25 1.72 9.59 -4.17
N LEU A 26 2.44 8.90 -5.06
CA LEU A 26 3.88 9.10 -5.22
C LEU A 26 4.23 10.48 -5.77
N LYS A 27 3.43 11.03 -6.67
CA LYS A 27 3.58 12.41 -7.18
C LYS A 27 3.37 13.47 -6.10
N LYS A 28 2.64 13.16 -5.02
CA LYS A 28 2.54 14.05 -3.84
C LYS A 28 3.82 14.08 -3.01
N ILE A 29 4.77 13.15 -3.22
CA ILE A 29 6.04 13.13 -2.49
C ILE A 29 6.90 14.32 -2.95
N PRO A 30 7.17 15.31 -2.07
CA PRO A 30 7.97 16.46 -2.45
C PRO A 30 9.40 16.01 -2.79
N GLY A 31 9.84 16.35 -3.99
CA GLY A 31 11.19 16.03 -4.48
C GLY A 31 11.39 14.59 -4.97
N GLY A 32 10.33 13.76 -5.05
CA GLY A 32 10.39 12.43 -5.69
C GLY A 32 11.43 11.48 -5.10
N LYS A 33 11.86 11.71 -3.86
CA LYS A 33 12.92 10.94 -3.20
C LYS A 33 12.36 10.31 -1.93
N ILE A 34 12.39 8.98 -1.88
CA ILE A 34 12.00 8.22 -0.71
C ILE A 34 13.27 7.83 0.05
N SER A 35 13.32 8.16 1.34
CA SER A 35 14.40 7.79 2.25
C SER A 35 14.20 6.39 2.82
N SER A 36 12.97 6.05 3.24
CA SER A 36 12.66 4.73 3.77
C SER A 36 11.15 4.49 3.86
N ILE A 37 10.72 3.24 3.98
CA ILE A 37 9.33 2.87 4.21
C ILE A 37 9.22 2.09 5.50
N ARG A 38 8.28 2.50 6.36
CA ARG A 38 8.00 1.89 7.64
C ARG A 38 6.71 1.08 7.53
N PHE A 39 6.86 -0.23 7.40
CA PHE A 39 5.74 -1.17 7.28
C PHE A 39 5.14 -1.52 8.63
N THR A 40 3.84 -1.74 8.68
CA THR A 40 3.19 -2.43 9.80
C THR A 40 3.58 -3.92 9.75
N PRO A 41 3.93 -4.56 10.89
CA PRO A 41 4.45 -5.92 10.89
C PRO A 41 3.41 -6.95 10.40
N PRO A 42 3.85 -8.02 9.72
CA PRO A 42 2.97 -9.13 9.36
C PRO A 42 2.37 -9.77 10.62
N GLY A 43 1.16 -10.31 10.50
CA GLY A 43 0.32 -10.78 11.61
C GLY A 43 -0.53 -9.67 12.26
N THR A 44 -0.31 -8.40 11.91
CA THR A 44 -1.14 -7.30 12.43
C THR A 44 -2.47 -7.23 11.69
N ARG A 45 -3.55 -7.10 12.45
CA ARG A 45 -4.88 -6.80 11.93
C ARG A 45 -5.00 -5.30 11.67
N VAL A 46 -5.42 -4.94 10.46
CA VAL A 46 -5.68 -3.56 10.02
C VAL A 46 -7.10 -3.42 9.49
N LYS A 47 -7.70 -2.26 9.67
CA LYS A 47 -9.00 -1.93 9.07
C LYS A 47 -8.84 -1.06 7.83
N GLN A 48 -9.84 -1.03 6.98
CA GLN A 48 -9.90 -0.07 5.88
C GLN A 48 -9.76 1.37 6.42
N GLY A 49 -8.89 2.16 5.79
CA GLY A 49 -8.51 3.50 6.23
C GLY A 49 -7.44 3.56 7.35
N GLU A 50 -7.05 2.43 7.94
CA GLU A 50 -5.97 2.42 8.94
C GLU A 50 -4.58 2.43 8.30
N LYS A 51 -3.58 2.83 9.10
CA LYS A 51 -2.19 2.88 8.66
C LYS A 51 -1.63 1.48 8.34
N LEU A 52 -1.32 1.25 7.07
CA LEU A 52 -0.64 0.07 6.56
C LEU A 52 0.89 0.25 6.52
N ALA A 53 1.34 1.43 6.09
CA ALA A 53 2.75 1.78 6.03
C ALA A 53 2.94 3.29 6.12
N VAL A 54 4.18 3.75 6.29
CA VAL A 54 4.54 5.16 6.22
C VAL A 54 5.74 5.31 5.32
N ILE A 55 5.61 6.11 4.26
CA ILE A 55 6.70 6.47 3.35
C ILE A 55 7.38 7.72 3.93
N MET A 56 8.68 7.64 4.18
CA MET A 56 9.51 8.76 4.63
C MET A 56 10.31 9.30 3.46
N ALA A 57 10.19 10.59 3.18
CA ALA A 57 10.82 11.31 2.09
C ALA A 57 11.52 12.56 2.62
N GLY A 58 12.79 12.41 3.04
CA GLY A 58 13.56 13.48 3.67
C GLY A 58 12.88 13.98 4.94
N LYS A 59 12.28 15.18 4.88
CA LYS A 59 11.56 15.82 6.00
C LYS A 59 10.05 15.54 6.01
N THR A 60 9.53 14.87 4.97
CA THR A 60 8.09 14.62 4.82
C THR A 60 7.78 13.16 5.07
N SER A 61 6.65 12.87 5.72
CA SER A 61 6.14 11.51 5.88
C SER A 61 4.72 11.42 5.32
N ILE A 62 4.47 10.39 4.52
CA ILE A 62 3.15 10.10 3.95
C ILE A 62 2.64 8.81 4.55
N VAL A 63 1.45 8.87 5.14
CA VAL A 63 0.76 7.70 5.68
C VAL A 63 0.10 6.97 4.52
N VAL A 64 0.35 5.67 4.43
CA VAL A 64 -0.26 4.76 3.47
C VAL A 64 -1.38 4.03 4.19
N GLU A 65 -2.61 4.29 3.77
CA GLU A 65 -3.82 3.71 4.35
C GLU A 65 -4.14 2.35 3.72
N SER A 66 -4.63 1.43 4.54
CA SER A 66 -5.10 0.13 4.07
C SER A 66 -6.40 0.32 3.29
N PRO A 67 -6.47 -0.16 2.04
CA PRO A 67 -7.69 -0.08 1.23
C PRO A 67 -8.76 -1.08 1.67
N ILE A 68 -8.41 -2.08 2.49
CA ILE A 68 -9.31 -3.14 2.94
C ILE A 68 -9.03 -3.51 4.40
N THR A 69 -10.01 -4.16 5.03
CA THR A 69 -9.91 -4.72 6.37
C THR A 69 -9.43 -6.17 6.30
N GLY A 70 -8.38 -6.47 7.06
CA GLY A 70 -7.80 -7.80 7.09
C GLY A 70 -6.52 -7.91 7.91
N VAL A 71 -5.82 -9.03 7.73
CA VAL A 71 -4.55 -9.30 8.42
C VAL A 71 -3.41 -9.22 7.43
N ILE A 72 -2.34 -8.50 7.79
CA ILE A 72 -1.14 -8.41 6.96
C ILE A 72 -0.48 -9.79 6.94
N GLU A 73 -0.47 -10.49 5.81
CA GLU A 73 0.24 -11.77 5.69
C GLU A 73 1.73 -11.55 5.48
N GLU A 74 2.06 -10.63 4.57
CA GLU A 74 3.44 -10.42 4.14
C GLU A 74 3.66 -8.94 3.78
N VAL A 75 4.86 -8.44 4.04
CA VAL A 75 5.29 -7.10 3.63
C VAL A 75 6.43 -7.22 2.64
N ASN A 76 6.48 -6.31 1.67
CA ASN A 76 7.49 -6.36 0.64
C ASN A 76 8.85 -5.90 1.17
N GLN A 77 9.69 -6.85 1.57
CA GLN A 77 11.01 -6.57 2.11
C GLN A 77 11.98 -6.01 1.05
N ASN A 78 11.68 -6.18 -0.25
CA ASN A 78 12.50 -5.60 -1.32
C ASN A 78 12.51 -4.07 -1.28
N LEU A 79 11.50 -3.44 -0.68
CA LEU A 79 11.43 -1.98 -0.54
C LEU A 79 12.24 -1.41 0.63
N ARG A 80 13.13 -2.22 1.22
CA ARG A 80 14.03 -1.78 2.29
C ARG A 80 15.39 -1.32 1.74
N GLY A 81 16.01 -0.37 2.44
CA GLY A 81 17.34 0.14 2.11
C GLY A 81 17.41 0.84 0.74
N PRO A 82 18.40 0.53 -0.12
CA PRO A 82 18.60 1.24 -1.40
C PRO A 82 17.49 0.98 -2.43
N ASN A 83 16.76 -0.14 -2.27
CA ASN A 83 15.75 -0.60 -3.22
C ASN A 83 14.38 0.05 -3.01
N VAL A 84 14.26 0.98 -2.06
CA VAL A 84 13.03 1.74 -1.82
C VAL A 84 12.57 2.53 -3.06
N THR A 85 13.49 2.83 -3.98
CA THR A 85 13.18 3.47 -5.26
C THR A 85 12.38 2.59 -6.22
N LEU A 86 12.28 1.27 -6.00
CA LEU A 86 11.44 0.38 -6.80
C LEU A 86 9.97 0.78 -6.76
N ILE A 87 9.48 1.30 -5.64
CA ILE A 87 8.10 1.80 -5.55
C ILE A 87 7.83 2.97 -6.51
N LEU A 88 8.85 3.77 -6.83
CA LEU A 88 8.75 4.88 -7.78
C LEU A 88 8.83 4.40 -9.22
N LYS A 89 9.62 3.35 -9.48
CA LYS A 89 9.78 2.78 -10.83
C LYS A 89 8.58 1.92 -11.22
N ASP A 90 8.12 1.06 -10.33
CA ASP A 90 7.10 0.07 -10.61
C ASP A 90 6.09 -0.05 -9.44
N PRO A 91 5.25 0.98 -9.20
CA PRO A 91 4.33 1.01 -8.04
C PRO A 91 3.29 -0.10 -8.02
N TYR A 92 2.99 -0.70 -9.17
CA TYR A 92 1.92 -1.70 -9.32
C TYR A 92 2.42 -3.16 -9.33
N GLY A 93 3.71 -3.41 -9.58
CA GLY A 93 4.29 -4.76 -9.58
C GLY A 93 5.24 -4.98 -8.40
N GLU A 94 6.53 -4.70 -8.60
CA GLU A 94 7.59 -4.88 -7.59
C GLU A 94 7.50 -3.86 -6.45
N GLY A 95 6.83 -2.73 -6.69
CA GLY A 95 6.58 -1.66 -5.72
C GLY A 95 5.41 -1.88 -4.78
N SER A 96 4.75 -3.04 -4.83
CA SER A 96 3.67 -3.34 -3.87
C SER A 96 4.16 -3.26 -2.42
N ILE A 97 3.33 -2.77 -1.52
CA ILE A 97 3.70 -2.53 -0.11
C ILE A 97 3.59 -3.83 0.69
N ALA A 98 2.45 -4.50 0.59
CA ALA A 98 2.12 -5.66 1.41
C ALA A 98 1.04 -6.52 0.77
N ILE A 99 0.94 -7.76 1.24
CA ILE A 99 -0.14 -8.69 0.95
C ILE A 99 -1.00 -8.80 2.22
N ILE A 100 -2.27 -8.50 2.07
CA ILE A 100 -3.27 -8.57 3.13
C ILE A 100 -4.19 -9.76 2.83
N LYS A 101 -4.53 -10.52 3.87
CA LYS A 101 -5.62 -11.48 3.84
C LYS A 101 -6.91 -10.73 4.18
N PRO A 102 -7.80 -10.49 3.21
CA PRO A 102 -9.04 -9.78 3.47
C PRO A 102 -9.92 -10.57 4.44
N GLU A 103 -10.47 -9.89 5.44
CA GLU A 103 -11.51 -10.46 6.32
C GLU A 103 -12.91 -10.04 5.88
N LYS A 104 -13.06 -8.80 5.38
CA LYS A 104 -14.36 -8.19 5.04
C LYS A 104 -14.40 -7.71 3.58
N LEU A 105 -13.89 -8.55 2.66
CA LEU A 105 -13.70 -8.15 1.27
C LEU A 105 -14.96 -7.54 0.63
N GLU A 106 -16.10 -8.20 0.73
CA GLU A 106 -17.34 -7.74 0.09
C GLU A 106 -17.84 -6.39 0.60
N GLU A 107 -17.59 -6.07 1.87
CA GLU A 107 -17.96 -4.79 2.48
C GLU A 107 -16.96 -3.70 2.08
N ASP A 108 -15.66 -3.99 2.20
CA ASP A 108 -14.59 -3.06 1.86
C ASP A 108 -14.61 -2.68 0.37
N LEU A 109 -14.92 -3.64 -0.52
CA LEU A 109 -15.02 -3.43 -1.96
C LEU A 109 -16.12 -2.43 -2.36
N LYS A 110 -17.17 -2.28 -1.55
CA LYS A 110 -18.24 -1.29 -1.81
C LYS A 110 -17.75 0.15 -1.60
N ASN A 111 -16.75 0.34 -0.75
CA ASN A 111 -16.16 1.64 -0.44
C ASN A 111 -14.98 1.99 -1.36
N LEU A 112 -14.61 1.08 -2.27
CA LEU A 112 -13.49 1.23 -3.17
C LEU A 112 -13.96 1.54 -4.59
N GLU A 113 -13.18 2.35 -5.29
CA GLU A 113 -13.45 2.65 -6.69
C GLU A 113 -12.80 1.60 -7.59
N LYS A 114 -13.59 1.01 -8.50
CA LYS A 114 -13.06 0.18 -9.58
C LYS A 114 -12.78 1.09 -10.76
N LYS A 115 -11.51 1.20 -11.16
CA LYS A 115 -11.14 1.89 -12.40
C LYS A 115 -11.01 0.83 -13.49
N GLU A 116 -11.81 0.99 -14.54
CA GLU A 116 -11.76 0.18 -15.78
C GLU A 116 -10.54 0.55 -16.64
#